data_AF-A0A820PPS8-F1
#
_entry.id   AF-A0A820PPS8-F1
#
_cell.length_a   1.000
_cell.length_b   1.000
_cell.length_c   1.000
_cell.angle_alpha   90.00
_cell.angle_beta   90.00
_cell.angle_gamma   90.00
#
_symmetry.space_group_name_H-M   'P 1'
#
loop_
_entity.id
_entity.type
_entity.pdbx_description
1 polymer ?
#
loop_
_entity_poly.entity_id
_entity_poly.type
_entity_poly.pdbx_seq_one_letter_code
_entity_poly.pdbx_strand_id
1 'polypeptide(L)'
;YKRMFENHLELLDIFNQTNQKIGTQPLALANTIYFAAENIDNLETIMPVIKHITHKHRALTIQPEHYPIVGKYLLLAIEQFLGEKSTQDILDAWATAYNIIANIFIDLEKKLYDELGPNEEDKGFVPLIIVRKEVIAHESIVALTLERPEHGKMFNFHVGQYLTIRIKKRWKFS
;
A
#
# COMPACT_ATOMS: atom_id res chain seq x y z
N TYR A 1 13.90 5.30 -0.19
CA TYR A 1 13.21 5.45 1.11
C TYR A 1 13.72 6.61 1.96
N LYS A 2 14.97 6.64 2.42
CA LYS A 2 15.49 7.74 3.28
C LYS A 2 15.12 9.14 2.76
N ARG A 3 15.54 9.48 1.54
CA ARG A 3 15.24 10.76 0.89
C ARG A 3 13.73 11.03 0.74
N MET A 4 12.93 9.99 0.49
CA MET A 4 11.48 10.13 0.33
C MET A 4 10.84 10.55 1.64
N PHE A 5 11.14 9.86 2.74
CA PHE A 5 10.54 10.17 4.04
C PHE A 5 11.05 11.46 4.67
N GLU A 6 12.28 11.88 4.36
CA GLU A 6 12.79 13.21 4.76
C GLU A 6 11.98 14.36 4.14
N ASN A 7 11.38 14.14 2.97
CA ASN A 7 10.60 15.15 2.26
C ASN A 7 9.08 14.93 2.33
N HIS A 8 8.65 13.71 2.67
CA HIS A 8 7.26 13.28 2.72
C HIS A 8 7.01 12.49 4.00
N LEU A 9 6.97 13.20 5.13
CA LEU A 9 6.78 12.62 6.46
C LEU A 9 5.41 11.93 6.59
N GLU A 10 4.40 12.39 5.85
CA GLU A 10 3.07 11.80 5.77
C GLU A 10 3.08 10.33 5.31
N LEU A 11 4.08 9.93 4.51
CA LEU A 11 4.20 8.55 4.04
C LEU A 11 4.69 7.59 5.14
N LEU A 12 5.20 8.09 6.26
CA LEU A 12 5.61 7.25 7.39
C LEU A 12 4.44 6.53 8.06
N ASP A 13 3.22 7.06 7.93
CA ASP A 13 2.00 6.45 8.46
C ASP A 13 1.42 5.38 7.52
N ILE A 14 1.83 5.37 6.26
CA ILE A 14 1.41 4.40 5.22
C ILE A 14 2.41 3.25 5.14
N PHE A 15 3.71 3.55 5.16
CA PHE A 15 4.76 2.55 5.05
C PHE A 15 5.09 1.95 6.42
N ASN A 16 4.93 0.63 6.56
CA ASN A 16 5.27 -0.07 7.80
C ASN A 16 6.77 0.08 8.15
N GLN A 17 7.07 0.87 9.20
CA GLN A 17 8.42 1.14 9.67
C GLN A 17 9.18 -0.11 10.15
N THR A 18 8.49 -1.16 10.59
CA THR A 18 9.11 -2.43 10.97
C THR A 18 9.71 -3.14 9.76
N ASN A 19 9.01 -3.11 8.61
CA ASN A 19 9.52 -3.68 7.36
C ASN A 19 10.71 -2.87 6.81
N GLN A 20 10.76 -1.57 7.08
CA GLN A 20 11.88 -0.71 6.68
C GLN A 20 13.17 -1.04 7.43
N LYS A 21 13.09 -1.42 8.72
CA LYS A 21 14.26 -1.81 9.52
C LYS A 21 14.92 -3.10 9.04
N ILE A 22 14.18 -3.94 8.31
CA ILE A 22 14.66 -5.23 7.77
C ILE A 22 15.41 -5.03 6.43
N GLY A 23 15.29 -3.86 5.78
CA GLY A 23 16.09 -3.49 4.61
C GLY A 23 15.71 -4.17 3.29
N THR A 24 14.68 -5.01 3.25
CA THR A 24 14.27 -5.79 2.07
C THR A 24 13.36 -5.03 1.10
N GLN A 25 12.73 -3.95 1.56
CA GLN A 25 11.71 -3.22 0.80
C GLN A 25 12.20 -2.46 -0.45
N PRO A 26 13.42 -1.86 -0.49
CA PRO A 26 13.93 -1.24 -1.71
C PRO A 26 14.11 -2.27 -2.84
N LEU A 27 14.66 -3.43 -2.52
CA LEU A 27 14.88 -4.52 -3.48
C LEU A 27 13.54 -5.10 -3.96
N ALA A 28 12.57 -5.27 -3.05
CA ALA A 28 11.24 -5.74 -3.42
C ALA A 28 10.53 -4.80 -4.40
N LEU A 29 10.62 -3.47 -4.19
CA LEU A 29 10.04 -2.49 -5.10
C LEU A 29 10.73 -2.51 -6.47
N ALA A 30 12.07 -2.49 -6.50
CA ALA A 30 12.83 -2.55 -7.74
C ALA A 30 12.53 -3.84 -8.54
N ASN A 31 12.51 -5.00 -7.87
CA ASN A 31 12.17 -6.28 -8.49
C ASN A 31 10.73 -6.30 -9.02
N THR A 32 9.78 -5.66 -8.33
CA THR A 32 8.38 -5.59 -8.80
C THR A 32 8.29 -4.79 -10.09
N ILE A 33 9.00 -3.66 -10.18
CA ILE A 33 9.00 -2.81 -11.38
C ILE A 33 9.74 -3.52 -12.53
N TYR A 34 10.88 -4.14 -12.24
CA TYR A 34 11.62 -4.94 -13.23
C TYR A 34 10.75 -6.08 -13.78
N PHE A 35 10.13 -6.88 -12.90
CA PHE A 35 9.28 -8.00 -13.29
C PHE A 35 8.04 -7.53 -14.07
N ALA A 36 7.43 -6.41 -13.68
CA ALA A 36 6.33 -5.83 -14.43
C ALA A 36 6.75 -5.28 -15.80
N ALA A 37 7.96 -4.69 -15.89
CA ALA A 37 8.52 -4.24 -17.16
C ALA A 37 8.84 -5.41 -18.12
N GLU A 38 9.43 -6.50 -17.61
CA GLU A 38 9.69 -7.72 -18.40
C GLU A 38 8.40 -8.38 -18.92
N ASN A 39 7.27 -8.20 -18.22
CA ASN A 39 5.99 -8.82 -18.55
C ASN A 39 4.94 -7.80 -19.02
N ILE A 40 5.36 -6.60 -19.45
CA ILE A 40 4.44 -5.52 -19.82
C ILE A 40 3.55 -5.87 -21.01
N ASP A 41 4.05 -6.72 -21.91
CA ASP A 41 3.31 -7.24 -23.06
C ASP A 41 2.41 -8.44 -22.70
N ASN A 42 2.54 -8.99 -21.48
CA ASN A 42 1.80 -10.16 -21.00
C ASN A 42 1.34 -10.00 -19.54
N LEU A 43 0.68 -8.88 -19.26
CA LEU A 43 0.19 -8.53 -17.92
C LEU A 43 -0.75 -9.59 -17.33
N GLU A 44 -1.40 -10.41 -18.15
CA GLU A 44 -2.29 -11.48 -17.70
C GLU A 44 -1.57 -12.49 -16.80
N THR A 45 -0.32 -12.82 -17.11
CA THR A 45 0.48 -13.79 -16.34
C THR A 45 0.79 -13.31 -14.93
N ILE A 46 0.92 -12.00 -14.75
CA ILE A 46 1.24 -11.37 -13.46
C ILE A 46 0.00 -10.83 -12.74
N MET A 47 -1.18 -10.95 -13.35
CA MET A 47 -2.45 -10.44 -12.83
C MET A 47 -2.78 -10.92 -11.40
N PRO A 48 -2.53 -12.19 -11.00
CA PRO A 48 -2.75 -12.61 -9.63
C PRO A 48 -1.90 -11.83 -8.61
N VAL A 49 -0.65 -11.52 -8.98
CA VAL A 49 0.27 -10.73 -8.15
C VAL A 49 -0.19 -9.28 -8.08
N ILE A 50 -0.57 -8.69 -9.21
CA ILE A 50 -1.11 -7.33 -9.27
C ILE A 50 -2.33 -7.22 -8.36
N LYS A 51 -3.33 -8.09 -8.51
CA LYS A 51 -4.55 -8.07 -7.67
C LYS A 51 -4.24 -8.13 -6.18
N HIS A 52 -3.30 -9.00 -5.77
CA HIS A 52 -2.87 -9.09 -4.37
C HIS A 52 -2.27 -7.77 -3.86
N ILE A 53 -1.44 -7.12 -4.66
CA ILE A 53 -0.83 -5.82 -4.32
C ILE A 53 -1.91 -4.72 -4.29
N THR A 54 -2.80 -4.66 -5.27
CA THR A 54 -3.93 -3.71 -5.34
C THR A 54 -4.81 -3.79 -4.09
N HIS A 55 -5.15 -5.00 -3.63
CA HIS A 55 -5.91 -5.17 -2.37
C HIS A 55 -5.14 -4.65 -1.15
N LYS A 56 -3.82 -4.85 -1.08
CA LYS A 56 -2.99 -4.28 -0.02
C LYS A 56 -2.92 -2.77 -0.08
N HIS A 57 -2.77 -2.18 -1.26
CA HIS A 57 -2.75 -0.74 -1.47
C HIS A 57 -4.05 -0.08 -1.02
N ARG A 58 -5.19 -0.62 -1.46
CA ARG A 58 -6.51 -0.14 -1.00
C ARG A 58 -6.64 -0.26 0.53
N ALA A 59 -6.20 -1.38 1.11
CA ALA A 59 -6.24 -1.59 2.55
C ALA A 59 -5.30 -0.65 3.34
N LEU A 60 -4.34 0.01 2.68
CA LEU A 60 -3.44 1.03 3.23
C LEU A 60 -3.83 2.45 2.78
N THR A 61 -5.00 2.62 2.16
CA THR A 61 -5.53 3.91 1.70
C THR A 61 -4.61 4.63 0.70
N ILE A 62 -3.88 3.88 -0.15
CA ILE A 62 -3.05 4.46 -1.21
C ILE A 62 -3.95 5.23 -2.21
N GLN A 63 -3.51 6.43 -2.60
CA GLN A 63 -4.18 7.32 -3.54
C GLN A 63 -3.32 7.57 -4.78
N PRO A 64 -3.92 7.99 -5.91
CA PRO A 64 -3.19 8.35 -7.13
C PRO A 64 -2.06 9.36 -6.89
N GLU A 65 -2.26 10.33 -5.98
CA GLU A 65 -1.25 11.36 -5.67
C GLU A 65 0.04 10.80 -5.04
N HIS A 66 0.01 9.59 -4.48
CA HIS A 66 1.21 8.95 -3.92
C HIS A 66 2.16 8.42 -5.01
N TYR A 67 1.65 8.08 -6.20
CA TYR A 67 2.46 7.48 -7.27
C TYR A 67 3.53 8.46 -7.81
N PRO A 68 3.22 9.73 -8.14
CA PRO A 68 4.25 10.68 -8.57
C PRO A 68 5.39 10.85 -7.55
N ILE A 69 5.08 10.79 -6.24
CA ILE A 69 6.08 10.88 -5.18
C ILE A 69 7.02 9.67 -5.24
N VAL A 70 6.47 8.45 -5.26
CA VAL A 70 7.27 7.23 -5.32
C VAL A 70 8.11 7.18 -6.61
N GLY A 71 7.52 7.52 -7.76
CA GLY A 71 8.21 7.58 -9.05
C GLY A 71 9.40 8.53 -9.05
N LYS A 72 9.24 9.75 -8.51
CA LYS A 72 10.33 10.72 -8.37
C LYS A 72 11.50 10.15 -7.58
N TYR A 73 11.25 9.58 -6.40
CA TYR A 73 12.32 9.06 -5.54
C TYR A 73 12.93 7.75 -6.05
N LEU A 74 12.20 6.99 -6.86
CA LEU A 74 12.75 5.85 -7.59
C LEU A 74 13.76 6.31 -8.64
N LEU A 75 13.39 7.26 -9.51
CA LEU A 75 14.27 7.75 -10.58
C LEU A 75 15.54 8.39 -10.01
N LEU A 76 15.42 9.20 -8.95
CA LEU A 76 16.58 9.75 -8.24
C LEU A 76 17.51 8.67 -7.67
N ALA A 77 16.95 7.53 -7.24
CA ALA A 77 17.74 6.41 -6.73
C ALA A 77 18.45 5.65 -7.86
N ILE A 78 17.79 5.49 -9.02
CA ILE A 78 18.36 4.87 -10.21
C ILE A 78 19.51 5.74 -10.76
N GLU A 79 19.29 7.04 -10.90
CA GLU A 79 20.31 8.02 -11.32
C GLU A 79 21.53 7.95 -10.40
N GLN A 80 21.32 8.02 -9.08
CA GLN A 80 22.41 7.92 -8.12
C GLN A 80 23.17 6.58 -8.21
N PHE A 81 22.46 5.47 -8.45
CA PHE A 81 23.06 4.15 -8.52
C PHE A 81 23.89 3.95 -9.81
N LEU A 82 23.39 4.44 -10.94
CA LEU A 82 24.06 4.31 -12.24
C LEU A 82 25.20 5.32 -12.40
N GLY A 83 25.16 6.46 -11.69
CA GLY A 83 26.20 7.49 -11.76
C GLY A 83 26.38 7.99 -13.20
N GLU A 84 27.61 8.02 -13.69
CA GLU A 84 27.92 8.48 -15.07
C GLU A 84 27.21 7.66 -16.17
N LYS A 85 26.67 6.47 -15.86
CA LYS A 85 25.93 5.64 -16.80
C LYS A 85 24.44 6.02 -16.91
N SER A 86 23.92 6.93 -16.09
CA SER A 86 22.52 7.38 -16.20
C SER A 86 22.36 8.40 -17.33
N THR A 87 22.25 7.91 -18.57
CA THR A 87 21.86 8.78 -19.68
C THR A 87 20.40 9.20 -19.55
N GLN A 88 20.03 10.33 -20.17
CA GLN A 88 18.65 10.81 -20.17
C GLN A 88 17.69 9.75 -20.75
N ASP A 89 18.09 9.10 -21.85
CA ASP A 89 17.30 8.04 -22.48
C ASP A 89 16.99 6.88 -21.52
N ILE A 90 17.95 6.51 -20.65
CA ILE A 90 17.74 5.44 -19.64
C ILE A 90 16.73 5.91 -18.58
N LEU A 91 16.87 7.14 -18.08
CA LEU A 91 15.95 7.68 -17.07
C LEU A 91 14.53 7.84 -17.62
N ASP A 92 14.39 8.29 -18.88
CA ASP A 92 13.10 8.43 -19.56
C ASP A 92 12.43 7.08 -19.81
N ALA A 93 13.21 6.05 -20.15
CA ALA A 93 12.69 4.69 -20.29
C ALA A 93 12.15 4.15 -18.95
N TRP A 94 12.90 4.34 -17.84
CA TRP A 94 12.42 3.97 -16.50
C TRP A 94 11.19 4.76 -16.07
N ALA A 95 11.14 6.06 -16.38
CA ALA A 95 9.99 6.90 -16.08
C ALA A 95 8.73 6.44 -16.82
N THR A 96 8.89 6.10 -18.11
CA THR A 96 7.81 5.56 -18.95
C THR A 96 7.30 4.24 -18.41
N ALA A 97 8.20 3.29 -18.11
CA ALA A 97 7.83 2.00 -17.54
C ALA A 97 7.10 2.15 -16.19
N TYR A 98 7.62 3.01 -15.31
CA TYR A 98 6.98 3.31 -14.03
C TYR A 98 5.55 3.84 -14.21
N ASN A 99 5.35 4.81 -15.11
CA ASN A 99 4.05 5.44 -15.34
C ASN A 99 3.01 4.44 -15.89
N ILE A 100 3.41 3.54 -16.79
CA ILE A 100 2.49 2.50 -17.30
C ILE A 100 2.03 1.61 -16.14
N ILE A 101 2.97 1.13 -15.31
CA ILE A 101 2.67 0.27 -14.17
C ILE A 101 1.81 1.03 -13.15
N ALA A 102 2.15 2.27 -12.84
CA ALA A 102 1.40 3.13 -11.92
C ALA A 102 -0.06 3.28 -12.35
N ASN A 103 -0.31 3.57 -13.64
CA ASN A 103 -1.65 3.74 -14.17
C ASN A 103 -2.48 2.45 -14.05
N ILE A 104 -1.88 1.28 -14.29
CA ILE A 104 -2.56 -0.02 -14.09
C ILE A 104 -3.03 -0.17 -12.64
N PHE A 105 -2.17 0.13 -11.68
CA PHE A 105 -2.54 0.07 -10.27
C PHE A 105 -3.62 1.09 -9.91
N ILE A 106 -3.49 2.34 -10.35
CA ILE A 106 -4.47 3.40 -10.11
C ILE A 106 -5.85 2.98 -10.62
N ASP A 107 -5.94 2.43 -11.83
CA ASP A 107 -7.21 2.00 -12.43
C ASP A 107 -7.85 0.84 -11.67
N LEU A 108 -7.04 -0.13 -11.22
CA LEU A 108 -7.52 -1.28 -10.45
C LEU A 108 -7.94 -0.87 -9.02
N GLU A 109 -7.17 -0.01 -8.38
CA GLU A 109 -7.47 0.51 -7.04
C GLU A 109 -8.71 1.37 -7.05
N LYS A 110 -8.89 2.21 -8.08
CA LYS A 110 -10.11 2.99 -8.28
C LYS A 110 -11.36 2.09 -8.27
N LYS A 111 -11.32 0.94 -8.96
CA LYS A 111 -12.44 -0.02 -8.94
C LYS A 111 -12.72 -0.54 -7.53
N LEU A 112 -11.68 -0.88 -6.77
CA LEU A 112 -11.84 -1.33 -5.38
C LEU A 112 -12.38 -0.23 -4.44
N TYR A 113 -12.04 1.03 -4.69
CA TYR A 113 -12.63 2.15 -3.95
C TYR A 113 -14.09 2.40 -4.34
N ASP A 114 -14.40 2.31 -5.64
CA ASP A 114 -15.78 2.46 -6.15
C ASP A 114 -16.70 1.36 -5.59
N GLU A 115 -16.19 0.14 -5.35
CA GLU A 115 -16.92 -0.96 -4.68
C GLU A 115 -17.36 -0.65 -3.23
N LEU A 116 -16.72 0.30 -2.56
CA LEU A 116 -17.11 0.73 -1.20
C LEU A 116 -18.35 1.63 -1.20
N GLY A 117 -18.80 2.04 -2.39
CA GLY A 117 -19.97 2.90 -2.57
C GLY A 117 -19.64 4.40 -2.58
N PRO A 118 -20.67 5.25 -2.63
CA PRO A 118 -20.51 6.68 -2.87
C PRO A 118 -20.10 7.49 -1.62
N ASN A 119 -20.13 6.90 -0.43
CA ASN A 119 -19.80 7.62 0.79
C ASN A 119 -18.27 7.76 0.93
N GLU A 120 -17.76 8.99 0.91
CA GLU A 120 -16.32 9.25 1.02
C GLU A 120 -15.76 8.88 2.40
N GLU A 121 -16.56 8.98 3.46
CA GLU A 121 -16.13 8.59 4.82
C GLU A 121 -15.81 7.09 4.93
N ASP A 122 -16.38 6.30 4.01
CA ASP A 122 -16.27 4.85 3.93
C ASP A 122 -15.08 4.37 3.10
N LYS A 123 -14.42 5.27 2.36
CA LYS A 123 -13.26 4.95 1.51
C LYS A 123 -11.92 4.95 2.26
N GLY A 124 -11.91 5.40 3.50
CA GLY A 124 -10.72 5.46 4.36
C GLY A 124 -10.77 4.52 5.57
N PHE A 125 -10.02 4.89 6.61
CA PHE A 125 -10.12 4.22 7.90
C PHE A 125 -11.38 4.68 8.63
N VAL A 126 -12.31 3.76 8.88
CA VAL A 126 -13.54 4.01 9.62
C VAL A 126 -13.35 3.74 11.12
N PRO A 127 -13.97 4.53 12.01
CA PRO A 127 -13.91 4.28 13.44
C PRO A 127 -14.69 3.00 13.78
N LEU A 128 -14.09 2.14 14.60
CA LEU A 128 -14.71 0.94 15.13
C LEU A 128 -14.53 0.88 16.65
N ILE A 129 -15.49 0.28 17.34
CA ILE A 129 -15.45 -0.02 18.77
C ILE A 129 -15.36 -1.53 18.98
N ILE A 130 -14.59 -1.94 20.00
CA ILE A 130 -14.55 -3.33 20.45
C ILE A 130 -15.73 -3.54 21.40
N VAL A 131 -16.72 -4.31 20.97
CA VAL A 131 -17.89 -4.64 21.80
C VAL A 131 -17.70 -5.93 22.59
N ARG A 132 -16.77 -6.78 22.14
CA ARG A 132 -16.46 -8.06 22.80
C ARG A 132 -15.01 -8.45 22.58
N LYS A 133 -14.39 -9.03 23.61
CA LYS A 133 -13.05 -9.62 23.57
C LYS A 133 -13.08 -10.97 24.28
N GLU A 134 -12.54 -11.99 23.63
CA GLU A 134 -12.46 -13.35 24.17
C GLU A 134 -11.09 -13.97 23.93
N VAL A 135 -10.65 -14.82 24.84
CA VAL A 135 -9.49 -15.70 24.62
C VAL A 135 -10.00 -16.98 23.99
N ILE A 136 -9.51 -17.32 22.79
CA ILE A 136 -10.04 -18.44 21.99
C ILE A 136 -9.04 -19.59 21.81
N ALA A 137 -7.79 -19.41 22.24
CA ALA A 137 -6.77 -20.45 22.27
C ALA A 137 -5.77 -20.16 23.40
N HIS A 138 -4.57 -20.79 23.38
CA HIS A 138 -3.49 -20.48 24.32
C HIS A 138 -3.33 -18.96 24.49
N GLU A 139 -2.99 -18.53 25.70
CA GLU A 139 -3.17 -17.18 26.33
C GLU A 139 -2.83 -15.93 25.48
N SER A 140 -2.25 -16.06 24.30
CA SER A 140 -1.91 -14.99 23.36
C SER A 140 -2.92 -14.75 22.22
N ILE A 141 -3.88 -15.64 21.95
CA ILE A 141 -4.83 -15.48 20.83
C ILE A 141 -6.21 -15.03 21.33
N VAL A 142 -6.65 -13.87 20.84
CA VAL A 142 -7.94 -13.27 21.20
C VAL A 142 -8.84 -13.05 19.98
N ALA A 143 -10.13 -13.30 20.13
CA ALA A 143 -11.16 -12.84 19.21
C ALA A 143 -11.66 -11.46 19.66
N LEU A 144 -11.79 -10.54 18.71
CA LEU A 144 -12.39 -9.22 18.90
C LEU A 144 -13.64 -9.11 18.03
N THR A 145 -14.77 -8.78 18.62
CA THR A 145 -15.97 -8.36 17.88
C THR A 145 -15.96 -6.85 17.76
N LEU A 146 -16.04 -6.36 16.52
CA LEU A 146 -15.97 -4.95 16.18
C LEU A 146 -17.32 -4.48 15.63
N GLU A 147 -17.75 -3.30 16.06
CA GLU A 147 -18.92 -2.61 15.50
C GLU A 147 -18.58 -1.17 15.16
N ARG A 148 -19.35 -0.56 14.25
CA ARG A 148 -19.31 0.90 14.08
C ARG A 148 -19.98 1.56 15.29
N PRO A 149 -19.52 2.76 15.69
CA PRO A 149 -20.28 3.61 16.59
C PRO A 149 -21.74 3.74 16.12
N GLU A 150 -22.66 3.84 17.08
CA GLU A 150 -24.10 4.02 16.80
C GLU A 150 -24.72 2.92 15.92
N HIS A 151 -24.12 1.72 15.91
CA HIS A 151 -24.55 0.58 15.10
C HIS A 151 -24.62 0.88 13.59
N GLY A 152 -23.67 1.69 13.09
CA GLY A 152 -23.54 1.96 11.66
C GLY A 152 -23.36 0.69 10.81
N LYS A 153 -23.74 0.77 9.53
CA LYS A 153 -23.72 -0.36 8.60
C LYS A 153 -22.29 -0.88 8.35
N MET A 154 -22.11 -2.19 8.45
CA MET A 154 -20.86 -2.88 8.08
C MET A 154 -20.87 -3.27 6.60
N PHE A 155 -19.67 -3.38 6.01
CA PHE A 155 -19.53 -3.88 4.64
C PHE A 155 -19.66 -5.40 4.61
N ASN A 156 -20.20 -5.92 3.51
CA ASN A 156 -20.13 -7.35 3.22
C ASN A 156 -18.67 -7.73 2.92
N PHE A 157 -18.32 -8.97 3.24
CA PHE A 157 -16.99 -9.52 2.96
C PHE A 157 -17.10 -10.95 2.43
N HIS A 158 -16.06 -11.40 1.75
CA HIS A 158 -15.90 -12.78 1.33
C HIS A 158 -14.96 -13.50 2.31
N VAL A 159 -15.22 -14.78 2.55
CA VAL A 159 -14.34 -15.62 3.39
C VAL A 159 -12.93 -15.61 2.82
N GLY A 160 -11.93 -15.37 3.69
CA GLY A 160 -10.52 -15.24 3.31
C GLY A 160 -10.03 -13.79 3.13
N GLN A 161 -10.92 -12.79 3.17
CA GLN A 161 -10.53 -11.38 3.25
C GLN A 161 -10.03 -11.01 4.66
N TYR A 162 -9.32 -9.88 4.74
CA TYR A 162 -8.74 -9.36 5.98
C TYR A 162 -9.10 -7.87 6.17
N LEU A 163 -8.94 -7.39 7.40
CA LEU A 163 -9.06 -5.98 7.77
C LEU A 163 -7.68 -5.41 8.12
N THR A 164 -7.43 -4.15 7.74
CA THR A 164 -6.29 -3.38 8.26
C THR A 164 -6.77 -2.53 9.43
N ILE A 165 -6.17 -2.73 10.60
CA ILE A 165 -6.48 -1.95 11.79
C ILE A 165 -5.38 -0.90 12.01
N ARG A 166 -5.78 0.37 12.02
CA ARG A 166 -4.90 1.49 12.39
C ARG A 166 -5.15 1.88 13.83
N ILE A 167 -4.11 1.71 14.67
CA ILE A 167 -4.15 2.11 16.08
C ILE A 167 -3.22 3.30 16.33
N LYS A 168 -3.72 4.35 16.97
CA LYS A 168 -2.86 5.40 17.52
C LYS A 168 -2.24 4.86 18.80
N LYS A 169 -0.92 4.65 18.81
CA LYS A 169 -0.20 4.30 20.05
C LYS A 169 -0.34 5.47 21.03
N ARG A 170 -1.23 5.34 22.00
CA ARG A 170 -1.22 6.17 23.21
C ARG A 170 -0.13 5.61 24.12
N TRP A 171 1.05 6.20 24.08
CA TRP A 171 2.03 6.01 25.15
C TRP A 171 1.43 6.65 26.41
N LYS A 172 0.93 5.82 27.32
CA LYS A 172 0.77 6.20 28.72
C LYS A 172 2.02 5.68 29.43
N PHE A 173 2.95 6.56 29.72
CA PHE A 173 3.81 6.35 30.88
C PHE A 173 2.94 6.64 32.10
N SER A 174 2.72 5.61 32.91
CA SER A 174 2.36 5.74 34.33
C SER A 174 3.51 5.16 35.12
#